data_AF-A0A239QM27-F1
#
_entry.id   AF-A0A239QM27-F1
#
_cell.length_a   1.000
_cell.length_b   1.000
_cell.length_c   1.000
_cell.angle_alpha   90.00
_cell.angle_beta   90.00
_cell.angle_gamma   90.00
#
_symmetry.space_group_name_H-M   'P 1'
#
loop_
_entity.id
_entity.type
_entity.pdbx_description
1 polymer ?
#
loop_
_entity_poly.entity_id
_entity_poly.type
_entity_poly.pdbx_seq_one_letter_code
_entity_poly.pdbx_strand_id
1 'polypeptide(L)'
;MFNNHHGKSILTRLLGVLLAAVLTMGSACAKGNDTFFAQFDGMTWSFCSGAGAWSTDLKIQPDGSFVGDYHDSDMGDTGDNYPNGTIYICSFSGKMSLVEQVDENSWKLHVDELTYTEPNGKEVFEDGCKYIYTDVYGLSTGDEMMLYKPGTPLDSFTDEMKFFAHAFDLTILPTWYFYSSKNNSGFEGFQIDPDLYTDNTDTQDVSMANPWEVMTAEELQNTIGIMFHAPKDADKVAYRWFAAASLAEMQFIMNGGDYTFRAQPVALDVGEMPDISGLYFTWENQEPETVAGFNGLIGQAKTETGDTVERVLWYDNTTGIMHSLAVLAHDVDGLDLAAVAEKIVLPAVE
;
A
#
# COMPACT_ATOMS: atom_id res chain seq x y z
N MET A 1 -8.46 26.28 37.45
CA MET A 1 -9.70 25.67 36.95
C MET A 1 -9.32 24.87 35.73
N PHE A 2 -9.59 23.57 35.79
CA PHE A 2 -9.31 22.59 34.75
C PHE A 2 -10.04 22.93 33.45
N ASN A 3 -9.40 22.66 32.31
CA ASN A 3 -10.08 21.95 31.23
C ASN A 3 -9.05 21.17 30.42
N ASN A 4 -9.00 19.87 30.70
CA ASN A 4 -8.54 18.85 29.78
C ASN A 4 -9.40 18.93 28.51
N HIS A 5 -8.79 18.96 27.34
CA HIS A 5 -9.42 18.36 26.16
C HIS A 5 -8.54 17.20 25.70
N HIS A 6 -8.98 16.01 26.11
CA HIS A 6 -8.66 14.76 25.45
C HIS A 6 -9.41 14.73 24.12
N GLY A 7 -8.66 14.52 23.04
CA GLY A 7 -9.15 14.15 21.71
C GLY A 7 -8.02 13.42 21.01
N LYS A 8 -7.71 12.20 21.47
CA LYS A 8 -6.90 11.25 20.71
C LYS A 8 -7.86 10.63 19.70
N SER A 9 -7.59 10.81 18.40
CA SER A 9 -8.41 10.32 17.29
C SER A 9 -8.67 8.83 17.42
N ILE A 10 -9.77 8.31 16.84
CA ILE A 10 -10.04 6.88 16.71
C ILE A 10 -8.89 6.14 16.03
N LEU A 11 -8.15 6.80 15.12
CA LEU A 11 -6.92 6.28 14.55
C LEU A 11 -5.88 5.96 15.65
N THR A 12 -5.79 6.81 16.67
CA THR A 12 -4.97 6.58 17.88
C THR A 12 -5.59 5.55 18.85
N ARG A 13 -6.89 5.23 18.76
CA ARG A 13 -7.58 4.26 19.64
C ARG A 13 -7.61 2.83 19.11
N LEU A 14 -7.32 2.63 17.83
CA LEU A 14 -7.06 1.29 17.27
C LEU A 14 -5.77 0.68 17.86
N LEU A 15 -4.87 1.52 18.39
CA LEU A 15 -3.71 1.08 19.15
C LEU A 15 -4.05 0.83 20.63
N GLY A 16 -4.58 -0.35 20.90
CA GLY A 16 -4.37 -1.02 22.17
C GLY A 16 -5.63 -1.36 22.95
N VAL A 17 -6.15 -2.56 22.67
CA VAL A 17 -6.61 -3.53 23.68
C VAL A 17 -6.34 -4.90 23.05
N LEU A 18 -5.36 -5.71 23.48
CA LEU A 18 -5.57 -6.66 24.57
C LEU A 18 -4.22 -7.21 25.09
N LEU A 19 -3.70 -6.63 26.17
CA LEU A 19 -2.77 -7.32 27.08
C LEU A 19 -3.51 -7.63 28.38
N ALA A 20 -4.59 -8.41 28.33
CA ALA A 20 -5.25 -8.94 29.54
C ALA A 20 -6.30 -10.04 29.25
N ALA A 21 -6.01 -11.09 28.48
CA ALA A 21 -6.80 -12.33 28.53
C ALA A 21 -6.09 -13.57 27.97
N VAL A 22 -4.78 -13.75 28.21
CA VAL A 22 -4.13 -15.07 28.00
C VAL A 22 -3.73 -15.64 29.35
N LEU A 23 -4.72 -15.79 30.23
CA LEU A 23 -4.55 -16.59 31.45
C LEU A 23 -5.80 -17.47 31.60
N THR A 24 -5.55 -18.76 31.40
CA THR A 24 -6.41 -19.92 31.67
C THR A 24 -7.45 -20.29 30.61
N MET A 25 -7.10 -21.25 29.74
CA MET A 25 -7.73 -22.57 29.72
C MET A 25 -6.83 -23.58 28.98
N GLY A 26 -6.57 -24.70 29.63
CA GLY A 26 -5.61 -25.71 29.21
C GLY A 26 -6.16 -26.76 28.25
N SER A 27 -5.22 -27.28 27.45
CA SER A 27 -5.08 -28.65 26.91
C SER A 27 -6.34 -29.34 26.33
N ALA A 28 -6.35 -29.59 25.02
CA ALA A 28 -5.68 -30.76 24.42
C ALA A 28 -5.96 -30.89 22.90
N CYS A 29 -4.96 -31.45 22.20
CA CYS A 29 -4.88 -31.83 20.77
C CYS A 29 -4.51 -30.68 19.82
N ALA A 30 -3.37 -30.62 19.14
CA ALA A 30 -2.47 -31.67 18.66
C ALA A 30 -0.99 -31.42 19.04
N LYS A 31 -0.31 -32.47 19.54
CA LYS A 31 1.13 -32.47 19.79
C LYS A 31 1.88 -32.56 18.45
N GLY A 32 2.62 -31.51 18.10
CA GLY A 32 3.60 -31.56 17.02
C GLY A 32 4.23 -30.22 16.61
N ASN A 33 3.56 -29.08 16.81
CA ASN A 33 3.87 -27.84 16.07
C ASN A 33 4.17 -26.58 16.89
N ASP A 34 4.37 -26.66 18.21
CA ASP A 34 4.58 -25.50 19.10
C ASP A 34 5.83 -24.64 18.77
N THR A 35 6.60 -25.00 17.74
CA THR A 35 7.79 -24.27 17.29
C THR A 35 7.77 -23.90 15.81
N PHE A 36 6.77 -24.34 15.02
CA PHE A 36 6.74 -24.05 13.59
C PHE A 36 6.66 -22.54 13.34
N PHE A 37 5.78 -21.84 14.06
CA PHE A 37 5.61 -20.41 13.90
C PHE A 37 6.73 -19.58 14.54
N ALA A 38 7.56 -20.18 15.40
CA ALA A 38 8.69 -19.50 16.03
C ALA A 38 9.73 -18.98 15.01
N GLN A 39 9.77 -19.56 13.81
CA GLN A 39 10.63 -19.08 12.72
C GLN A 39 10.16 -17.75 12.10
N PHE A 40 8.92 -17.33 12.39
CA PHE A 40 8.34 -16.06 11.94
C PHE A 40 8.36 -14.99 13.03
N ASP A 41 9.02 -15.26 14.15
CA ASP A 41 9.16 -14.29 15.24
C ASP A 41 9.83 -13.01 14.71
N GLY A 42 9.22 -11.86 15.02
CA GLY A 42 9.64 -10.55 14.50
C GLY A 42 9.26 -10.26 13.04
N MET A 43 8.55 -11.16 12.34
CA MET A 43 8.02 -10.87 11.01
C MET A 43 6.65 -10.17 11.06
N THR A 44 6.45 -9.23 10.15
CA THR A 44 5.14 -8.64 9.85
C THR A 44 4.65 -9.21 8.53
N TRP A 45 3.36 -9.50 8.44
CA TRP A 45 2.72 -10.05 7.25
C TRP A 45 1.72 -9.05 6.71
N SER A 46 1.90 -8.63 5.46
CA SER A 46 1.08 -7.59 4.82
C SER A 46 0.35 -8.17 3.61
N PHE A 47 -0.95 -7.90 3.55
CA PHE A 47 -1.80 -8.12 2.39
C PHE A 47 -2.31 -6.78 1.90
N CYS A 48 -1.89 -6.41 0.70
CA CYS A 48 -2.40 -5.26 -0.03
C CYS A 48 -2.24 -5.53 -1.54
N SER A 49 -2.89 -4.72 -2.36
CA SER A 49 -2.69 -4.72 -3.81
C SER A 49 -1.54 -3.80 -4.24
N GLY A 50 -0.98 -2.99 -3.32
CA GLY A 50 -0.14 -1.84 -3.66
C GLY A 50 -0.88 -0.70 -4.37
N ALA A 51 -2.20 -0.82 -4.57
CA ALA A 51 -3.06 0.15 -5.25
C ALA A 51 -4.32 0.41 -4.42
N GLY A 52 -4.52 1.66 -4.01
CA GLY A 52 -5.55 2.05 -3.04
C GLY A 52 -4.98 2.27 -1.64
N ALA A 53 -5.80 2.84 -0.76
CA ALA A 53 -5.39 3.22 0.59
C ALA A 53 -5.88 2.20 1.63
N TRP A 54 -5.53 0.93 1.42
CA TRP A 54 -5.94 -0.19 2.25
C TRP A 54 -4.82 -1.22 2.47
N SER A 55 -4.85 -1.89 3.61
CA SER A 55 -4.01 -3.06 3.90
C SER A 55 -4.63 -3.90 5.02
N THR A 56 -4.26 -5.18 5.04
CA THR A 56 -4.40 -6.06 6.21
C THR A 56 -3.01 -6.48 6.66
N ASP A 57 -2.68 -6.17 7.91
CA ASP A 57 -1.37 -6.41 8.49
C ASP A 57 -1.48 -7.28 9.74
N LEU A 58 -0.60 -8.26 9.90
CA LEU A 58 -0.59 -9.11 11.09
C LEU A 58 0.81 -9.55 11.52
N LYS A 59 0.90 -9.93 12.80
CA LYS A 59 2.08 -10.54 13.40
C LYS A 59 1.71 -11.89 13.99
N ILE A 60 2.48 -12.91 13.66
CA ILE A 60 2.29 -14.28 14.12
C ILE A 60 3.27 -14.54 15.26
N GLN A 61 2.75 -14.95 16.41
CA GLN A 61 3.53 -15.33 17.57
C GLN A 61 4.05 -16.77 17.43
N PRO A 62 5.08 -17.16 18.20
CA PRO A 62 5.67 -18.50 18.13
C PRO A 62 4.70 -19.67 18.33
N ASP A 63 3.59 -19.45 19.02
CA ASP A 63 2.55 -20.46 19.29
C ASP A 63 1.40 -20.48 18.25
N GLY A 64 1.53 -19.68 17.18
CA GLY A 64 0.52 -19.54 16.13
C GLY A 64 -0.64 -18.60 16.47
N SER A 65 -0.65 -17.97 17.66
CA SER A 65 -1.55 -16.84 17.89
C SER A 65 -1.12 -15.64 17.03
N PHE A 66 -2.07 -14.81 16.61
CA PHE A 66 -1.77 -13.62 15.83
C PHE A 66 -2.65 -12.44 16.22
N VAL A 67 -2.13 -11.24 15.98
CA VAL A 67 -2.84 -9.96 16.08
C VAL A 67 -2.62 -9.19 14.80
N GLY A 68 -3.60 -8.39 14.41
CA GLY A 68 -3.51 -7.59 13.20
C GLY A 68 -4.55 -6.50 13.12
N ASP A 69 -4.38 -5.67 12.10
CA ASP A 69 -5.21 -4.52 11.80
C ASP A 69 -5.55 -4.52 10.31
N TYR A 70 -6.74 -4.05 9.99
CA TYR A 70 -7.19 -3.78 8.63
C TYR A 70 -7.66 -2.34 8.54
N HIS A 71 -7.32 -1.68 7.43
CA HIS A 71 -7.95 -0.43 7.06
C HIS A 71 -8.22 -0.36 5.56
N ASP A 72 -9.23 0.41 5.18
CA ASP A 72 -9.49 0.84 3.80
C ASP A 72 -10.06 2.27 3.83
N SER A 73 -9.34 3.18 3.19
CA SER A 73 -9.64 4.61 3.19
C SER A 73 -10.35 5.02 1.90
N ASP A 74 -11.68 5.11 1.96
CA ASP A 74 -12.51 5.70 0.92
C ASP A 74 -12.67 7.20 1.18
N MET A 75 -11.67 7.96 0.75
CA MET A 75 -11.66 9.41 0.93
C MET A 75 -12.64 10.15 0.00
N GLY A 76 -13.31 9.41 -0.90
CA GLY A 76 -14.35 9.93 -1.80
C GLY A 76 -15.75 9.89 -1.17
N ASP A 77 -16.05 8.87 -0.35
CA ASP A 77 -17.30 8.79 0.42
C ASP A 77 -17.31 9.82 1.55
N THR A 78 -17.94 10.97 1.29
CA THR A 78 -18.00 12.12 2.20
C THR A 78 -19.44 12.50 2.52
N GLY A 79 -19.63 13.21 3.63
CA GLY A 79 -20.91 13.77 4.02
C GLY A 79 -20.77 14.98 4.93
N ASP A 80 -21.86 15.69 5.21
CA ASP A 80 -21.83 16.96 5.96
C ASP A 80 -21.09 16.86 7.32
N ASN A 81 -21.20 15.71 8.00
CA ASN A 81 -20.57 15.46 9.30
C ASN A 81 -19.25 14.69 9.20
N TYR A 82 -18.86 14.28 7.99
CA TYR A 82 -17.60 13.59 7.71
C TYR A 82 -17.00 14.06 6.36
N PRO A 83 -16.59 15.34 6.27
CA PRO A 83 -16.09 15.90 5.01
C PRO A 83 -14.74 15.32 4.55
N ASN A 84 -14.03 14.60 5.43
CA ASN A 84 -12.69 14.06 5.18
C ASN A 84 -12.70 12.59 4.73
N GLY A 85 -13.90 12.00 4.50
CA GLY A 85 -14.03 10.67 3.92
C GLY A 85 -14.51 9.61 4.90
N THR A 86 -14.52 8.37 4.41
CA THR A 86 -14.87 7.16 5.15
C THR A 86 -13.66 6.25 5.28
N ILE A 87 -13.48 5.65 6.46
CA ILE A 87 -12.41 4.69 6.72
C ILE A 87 -13.04 3.42 7.29
N TYR A 88 -12.93 2.32 6.55
CA TYR A 88 -13.27 1.00 7.04
C TYR A 88 -12.11 0.46 7.84
N ILE A 89 -12.35 -0.09 9.04
CA ILE A 89 -11.29 -0.49 9.96
C ILE A 89 -11.66 -1.74 10.75
N CYS A 90 -10.66 -2.52 11.15
CA CYS A 90 -10.79 -3.39 12.31
C CYS A 90 -9.43 -3.73 12.94
N SER A 91 -9.46 -4.02 14.23
CA SER A 91 -8.35 -4.69 14.93
C SER A 91 -8.81 -6.08 15.31
N PHE A 92 -8.06 -7.09 14.93
CA PHE A 92 -8.41 -8.49 15.08
C PHE A 92 -7.29 -9.29 15.75
N SER A 93 -7.69 -10.43 16.33
CA SER A 93 -6.78 -11.43 16.86
C SER A 93 -7.29 -12.82 16.53
N GLY A 94 -6.40 -13.79 16.50
CA GLY A 94 -6.78 -15.15 16.18
C GLY A 94 -5.71 -16.17 16.50
N LYS A 95 -5.95 -17.39 16.04
CA LYS A 95 -5.01 -18.49 16.14
C LYS A 95 -4.99 -19.29 14.86
N MET A 96 -3.79 -19.64 14.41
CA MET A 96 -3.59 -20.55 13.30
C MET A 96 -2.83 -21.79 13.75
N SER A 97 -3.12 -22.91 13.10
CA SER A 97 -2.43 -24.18 13.28
C SER A 97 -1.79 -24.63 11.98
N LEU A 98 -0.62 -25.25 12.10
CA LEU A 98 -0.02 -25.97 10.97
C LEU A 98 -0.74 -27.32 10.82
N VAL A 99 -1.35 -27.54 9.66
CA VAL A 99 -2.09 -28.76 9.30
C VAL A 99 -1.12 -29.84 8.85
N GLU A 100 -0.33 -29.54 7.81
CA GLU A 100 0.64 -30.46 7.22
C GLU A 100 1.73 -29.71 6.46
N GLN A 101 2.90 -30.32 6.32
CA GLN A 101 3.88 -29.93 5.32
C GLN A 101 3.50 -30.61 4.00
N VAL A 102 3.23 -29.83 2.96
CA VAL A 102 2.80 -30.35 1.66
C VAL A 102 4.01 -30.83 0.86
N ASP A 103 5.10 -30.05 0.87
CA ASP A 103 6.39 -30.41 0.29
C ASP A 103 7.56 -29.67 0.97
N GLU A 104 8.76 -29.74 0.38
CA GLU A 104 9.94 -29.06 0.94
C GLU A 104 9.83 -27.54 1.01
N ASN A 105 8.92 -26.93 0.24
CA ASN A 105 8.79 -25.49 0.07
C ASN A 105 7.45 -24.94 0.58
N SER A 106 6.48 -25.81 0.92
CA SER A 106 5.12 -25.39 1.26
C SER A 106 4.46 -26.15 2.40
N TRP A 107 3.59 -25.44 3.11
CA TRP A 107 2.82 -25.93 4.25
C TRP A 107 1.37 -25.47 4.14
N LYS A 108 0.46 -26.25 4.72
CA LYS A 108 -0.95 -25.88 4.86
C LYS A 108 -1.22 -25.42 6.27
N LEU A 109 -1.78 -24.22 6.41
CA LEU A 109 -2.19 -23.61 7.68
C LEU A 109 -3.71 -23.58 7.76
N HIS A 110 -4.25 -23.58 8.97
CA HIS A 110 -5.68 -23.44 9.23
C HIS A 110 -5.92 -22.29 10.22
N VAL A 111 -6.88 -21.42 9.93
CA VAL A 111 -7.31 -20.34 10.84
C VAL A 111 -8.34 -20.90 11.81
N ASP A 112 -7.91 -21.25 13.01
CA ASP A 112 -8.73 -21.88 14.05
C ASP A 112 -9.71 -20.88 14.68
N GLU A 113 -9.22 -19.67 14.95
CA GLU A 113 -9.94 -18.63 15.69
C GLU A 113 -9.69 -17.27 15.05
N LEU A 114 -10.73 -16.43 15.02
CA LEU A 114 -10.67 -15.04 14.57
C LEU A 114 -11.71 -14.23 15.36
N THR A 115 -11.27 -13.16 15.99
CA THR A 115 -12.07 -12.29 16.86
C THR A 115 -11.71 -10.84 16.63
N TYR A 116 -12.64 -9.94 16.93
CA TYR A 116 -12.50 -8.50 16.69
C TYR A 116 -12.60 -7.72 18.01
N THR A 117 -11.85 -6.62 18.09
CA THR A 117 -11.89 -5.72 19.24
C THR A 117 -13.22 -4.98 19.35
N GLU A 118 -13.79 -4.62 18.19
CA GLU A 118 -15.04 -3.87 18.07
C GLU A 118 -16.01 -4.63 17.16
N PRO A 119 -17.33 -4.51 17.38
CA PRO A 119 -18.32 -5.22 16.58
C PRO A 119 -18.42 -4.62 15.17
N ASN A 120 -18.57 -5.50 14.17
CA ASN A 120 -18.85 -5.13 12.79
C ASN A 120 -20.13 -4.26 12.70
N GLY A 121 -20.08 -3.23 11.85
CA GLY A 121 -21.15 -2.28 11.59
C GLY A 121 -21.20 -1.12 12.58
N LYS A 122 -20.29 -1.06 13.58
CA LYS A 122 -20.15 0.11 14.44
C LYS A 122 -19.65 1.29 13.60
N GLU A 123 -20.38 2.40 13.68
CA GLU A 123 -19.96 3.66 13.07
C GLU A 123 -19.50 4.65 14.14
N VAL A 124 -18.44 5.38 13.83
CA VAL A 124 -17.95 6.46 14.68
C VAL A 124 -17.51 7.64 13.83
N PHE A 125 -17.86 8.86 14.25
CA PHE A 125 -17.52 10.09 13.54
C PHE A 125 -16.51 10.87 14.39
N GLU A 126 -15.31 11.09 13.88
CA GLU A 126 -14.26 11.86 14.55
C GLU A 126 -13.31 12.46 13.52
N ASP A 127 -12.75 13.63 13.83
CA ASP A 127 -11.78 14.34 12.98
C ASP A 127 -12.24 14.57 11.54
N GLY A 128 -13.56 14.70 11.36
CA GLY A 128 -14.18 14.87 10.05
C GLY A 128 -14.22 13.60 9.20
N CYS A 129 -13.87 12.43 9.73
CA CYS A 129 -14.01 11.14 9.05
C CYS A 129 -15.16 10.32 9.65
N LYS A 130 -15.76 9.45 8.83
CA LYS A 130 -16.67 8.38 9.26
C LYS A 130 -15.87 7.08 9.31
N TYR A 131 -15.71 6.52 10.49
CA TYR A 131 -15.09 5.21 10.71
C TYR A 131 -16.17 4.14 10.74
N ILE A 132 -16.01 3.11 9.92
CA ILE A 132 -16.92 1.95 9.88
C ILE A 132 -16.12 0.73 10.29
N TYR A 133 -16.47 0.12 11.42
CA TYR A 133 -15.84 -1.12 11.84
C TYR A 133 -16.36 -2.29 11.01
N THR A 134 -15.47 -3.07 10.41
CA THR A 134 -15.82 -4.19 9.53
C THR A 134 -15.21 -5.50 9.99
N ASP A 135 -15.54 -6.59 9.29
CA ASP A 135 -14.70 -7.79 9.35
C ASP A 135 -13.36 -7.53 8.63
N VAL A 136 -12.34 -8.33 8.94
CA VAL A 136 -11.02 -8.23 8.28
C VAL A 136 -11.12 -8.67 6.82
N TYR A 137 -10.40 -8.00 5.94
CA TYR A 137 -10.25 -8.45 4.57
C TYR A 137 -9.08 -9.43 4.42
N GLY A 138 -9.31 -10.55 3.74
CA GLY A 138 -8.28 -11.56 3.45
C GLY A 138 -8.19 -12.72 4.45
N LEU A 139 -8.94 -12.71 5.55
CA LEU A 139 -8.95 -13.80 6.53
C LEU A 139 -10.35 -14.15 7.00
N SER A 140 -10.56 -15.42 7.33
CA SER A 140 -11.82 -15.89 7.90
C SER A 140 -11.59 -17.13 8.77
N THR A 141 -12.40 -17.32 9.82
CA THR A 141 -12.36 -18.57 10.60
C THR A 141 -12.63 -19.78 9.69
N GLY A 142 -11.87 -20.86 9.91
CA GLY A 142 -11.96 -22.08 9.12
C GLY A 142 -11.34 -21.96 7.73
N ASP A 143 -10.51 -20.96 7.49
CA ASP A 143 -9.74 -20.84 6.26
C ASP A 143 -8.55 -21.79 6.25
N GLU A 144 -8.26 -22.39 5.10
CA GLU A 144 -7.07 -23.19 4.85
C GLU A 144 -6.15 -22.42 3.89
N MET A 145 -4.98 -22.02 4.39
CA MET A 145 -4.02 -21.20 3.65
C MET A 145 -2.80 -22.02 3.26
N MET A 146 -2.22 -21.72 2.10
CA MET A 146 -0.94 -22.28 1.68
C MET A 146 0.17 -21.31 2.00
N LEU A 147 1.15 -21.73 2.80
CA LEU A 147 2.37 -20.99 3.11
C LEU A 147 3.52 -21.51 2.25
N TYR A 148 4.28 -20.59 1.66
CA TYR A 148 5.43 -20.86 0.79
C TYR A 148 6.67 -20.16 1.33
N LYS A 149 7.81 -20.86 1.31
CA LYS A 149 9.09 -20.30 1.74
C LYS A 149 9.79 -19.51 0.62
N PRO A 150 10.70 -18.57 0.96
CA PRO A 150 11.60 -17.95 -0.01
C PRO A 150 12.35 -19.00 -0.85
N GLY A 151 12.53 -18.70 -2.14
CA GLY A 151 13.17 -19.58 -3.11
C GLY A 151 12.24 -20.58 -3.79
N THR A 152 10.93 -20.56 -3.47
CA THR A 152 9.94 -21.38 -4.17
C THR A 152 9.83 -20.95 -5.64
N PRO A 153 9.96 -21.87 -6.62
CA PRO A 153 9.75 -21.54 -8.03
C PRO A 153 8.32 -21.02 -8.29
N LEU A 154 8.20 -19.93 -9.04
CA LEU A 154 6.91 -19.27 -9.29
C LEU A 154 6.13 -19.88 -10.47
N ASP A 155 6.68 -20.90 -11.13
CA ASP A 155 6.03 -21.61 -12.25
C ASP A 155 4.69 -22.26 -11.84
N SER A 156 4.53 -22.59 -10.54
CA SER A 156 3.31 -23.18 -9.99
C SER A 156 2.32 -22.16 -9.43
N PHE A 157 2.67 -20.87 -9.40
CA PHE A 157 1.81 -19.81 -8.86
C PHE A 157 0.82 -19.34 -9.92
N THR A 158 -0.42 -19.09 -9.52
CA THR A 158 -1.40 -18.39 -10.38
C THR A 158 -1.01 -16.93 -10.54
N ASP A 159 -1.61 -16.24 -11.51
CA ASP A 159 -1.35 -14.81 -11.72
C ASP A 159 -1.81 -13.98 -10.51
N GLU A 160 -2.91 -14.36 -9.85
CA GLU A 160 -3.34 -13.74 -8.58
C GLU A 160 -2.35 -13.96 -7.45
N MET A 161 -1.76 -15.16 -7.35
CA MET A 161 -0.72 -15.41 -6.35
C MET A 161 0.53 -14.58 -6.62
N LYS A 162 0.92 -14.41 -7.89
CA LYS A 162 2.05 -13.56 -8.28
C LYS A 162 1.75 -12.08 -8.06
N PHE A 163 0.50 -11.68 -8.23
CA PHE A 163 0.01 -10.33 -7.94
C PHE A 163 0.18 -9.99 -6.47
N PHE A 164 -0.40 -10.78 -5.56
CA PHE A 164 -0.31 -10.51 -4.13
C PHE A 164 1.06 -10.83 -3.52
N ALA A 165 1.90 -11.61 -4.19
CA ALA A 165 3.30 -11.80 -3.83
C ALA A 165 4.25 -10.78 -4.48
N HIS A 166 3.72 -9.78 -5.20
CA HIS A 166 4.49 -8.75 -5.91
C HIS A 166 5.65 -9.31 -6.75
N ALA A 167 5.42 -10.45 -7.42
CA ALA A 167 6.47 -11.31 -7.98
C ALA A 167 6.34 -11.60 -9.48
N PHE A 168 5.62 -10.77 -10.25
CA PHE A 168 5.40 -11.00 -11.69
C PHE A 168 6.68 -11.12 -12.53
N ASP A 169 7.70 -10.30 -12.22
CA ASP A 169 8.97 -10.27 -12.95
C ASP A 169 10.05 -11.19 -12.35
N LEU A 170 9.64 -12.05 -11.40
CA LEU A 170 10.54 -12.96 -10.69
C LEU A 170 10.34 -14.40 -11.15
N THR A 171 11.38 -15.22 -10.97
CA THR A 171 11.33 -16.67 -11.22
C THR A 171 11.23 -17.49 -9.93
N ILE A 172 11.59 -16.88 -8.80
CA ILE A 172 11.52 -17.47 -7.47
C ILE A 172 10.90 -16.47 -6.50
N LEU A 173 10.17 -17.00 -5.51
CA LEU A 173 9.55 -16.21 -4.46
C LEU A 173 10.63 -15.54 -3.59
N PRO A 174 10.62 -14.21 -3.41
CA PRO A 174 11.70 -13.50 -2.71
C PRO A 174 11.57 -13.62 -1.18
N THR A 175 10.35 -13.76 -0.67
CA THR A 175 10.06 -13.74 0.76
C THR A 175 9.08 -14.86 1.16
N TRP A 176 8.77 -14.98 2.45
CA TRP A 176 7.71 -15.87 2.91
C TRP A 176 6.35 -15.35 2.45
N TYR A 177 5.47 -16.24 2.02
CA TYR A 177 4.17 -15.85 1.47
C TYR A 177 3.10 -16.84 1.88
N PHE A 178 1.97 -16.37 2.40
CA PHE A 178 0.80 -17.24 2.53
C PHE A 178 -0.38 -16.76 1.71
N TYR A 179 -1.12 -17.70 1.13
CA TYR A 179 -2.24 -17.45 0.24
C TYR A 179 -3.48 -18.17 0.70
N SER A 180 -4.60 -17.45 0.73
CA SER A 180 -5.93 -17.99 0.92
C SER A 180 -6.67 -18.04 -0.41
N SER A 181 -6.93 -19.24 -0.91
CA SER A 181 -7.82 -19.43 -2.07
C SER A 181 -9.28 -19.09 -1.74
N LYS A 182 -9.69 -19.22 -0.47
CA LYS A 182 -11.05 -18.93 -0.02
C LYS A 182 -11.34 -17.42 -0.08
N ASN A 183 -10.38 -16.61 0.35
CA ASN A 183 -10.50 -15.16 0.41
C ASN A 183 -9.87 -14.44 -0.79
N ASN A 184 -9.19 -15.17 -1.68
CA ASN A 184 -8.43 -14.63 -2.80
C ASN A 184 -7.46 -13.53 -2.36
N SER A 185 -6.61 -13.86 -1.40
CA SER A 185 -5.75 -12.91 -0.69
C SER A 185 -4.40 -13.52 -0.37
N GLY A 186 -3.34 -12.74 -0.52
CA GLY A 186 -1.96 -13.16 -0.30
C GLY A 186 -1.23 -12.22 0.63
N PHE A 187 -0.47 -12.77 1.58
CA PHE A 187 0.25 -12.02 2.58
C PHE A 187 1.74 -12.28 2.44
N GLU A 188 2.50 -11.21 2.25
CA GLU A 188 3.96 -11.25 2.23
C GLU A 188 4.52 -11.04 3.63
N GLY A 189 5.43 -11.91 4.04
CA GLY A 189 6.15 -11.79 5.30
C GLY A 189 7.40 -10.94 5.11
N PHE A 190 7.61 -9.94 5.95
CA PHE A 190 8.83 -9.12 5.96
C PHE A 190 9.49 -9.21 7.33
N GLN A 191 10.81 -9.40 7.32
CA GLN A 191 11.61 -9.32 8.53
C GLN A 191 11.98 -7.86 8.75
N ILE A 192 11.42 -7.24 9.79
CA ILE A 192 11.75 -5.86 10.15
C ILE A 192 13.01 -5.89 11.01
N ASP A 193 14.03 -5.12 10.63
CA ASP A 193 15.23 -4.93 11.44
C ASP A 193 14.85 -4.24 12.77
N PRO A 194 15.05 -4.87 13.93
CA PRO A 194 14.74 -4.25 15.22
C PRO A 194 15.58 -2.99 15.49
N ASP A 195 16.75 -2.80 14.84
CA ASP A 195 17.56 -1.59 14.97
C ASP A 195 17.08 -0.44 14.06
N LEU A 196 16.19 -0.70 13.10
CA LEU A 196 15.39 0.33 12.42
C LEU A 196 14.19 0.80 13.28
N TYR A 197 14.06 0.22 14.49
CA TYR A 197 13.03 0.52 15.48
C TYR A 197 13.68 0.85 16.82
N THR A 198 14.17 2.08 17.02
CA THR A 198 14.63 2.50 18.35
C THR A 198 13.44 2.48 19.32
N ASP A 199 13.55 1.67 20.37
CA ASP A 199 12.65 1.60 21.52
C ASP A 199 12.40 2.99 22.12
N ASN A 200 11.35 3.68 21.66
CA ASN A 200 10.76 4.83 22.33
C ASN A 200 9.52 4.33 23.07
N THR A 201 9.73 3.94 24.33
CA THR A 201 8.71 3.55 25.30
C THR A 201 7.70 4.67 25.65
N ASP A 202 7.47 5.66 24.79
CA ASP A 202 6.49 6.74 25.02
C ASP A 202 5.72 7.22 23.78
N THR A 203 5.71 6.47 22.68
CA THR A 203 4.81 6.74 21.54
C THR A 203 4.19 5.45 21.01
N GLN A 204 2.91 5.25 21.32
CA GLN A 204 2.03 4.32 20.59
C GLN A 204 1.84 4.86 19.17
N ASP A 205 2.68 4.44 18.23
CA ASP A 205 2.45 4.55 16.78
C ASP A 205 3.09 3.32 16.11
N VAL A 206 2.28 2.29 15.88
CA VAL A 206 2.57 1.22 14.94
C VAL A 206 1.62 1.40 13.75
N SER A 207 1.81 2.48 13.01
CA SER A 207 1.57 2.39 11.58
C SER A 207 2.77 1.66 11.00
N MET A 208 2.59 0.73 10.05
CA MET A 208 3.67 0.56 9.09
C MET A 208 3.92 1.96 8.54
N ALA A 209 5.14 2.48 8.69
CA ALA A 209 5.45 3.78 8.13
C ALA A 209 5.14 3.66 6.64
N ASN A 210 4.15 4.42 6.18
CA ASN A 210 3.96 4.61 4.75
C ASN A 210 5.35 4.93 4.21
N PRO A 211 5.94 4.10 3.33
CA PRO A 211 7.32 4.32 2.88
C PRO A 211 7.47 5.67 2.16
N TRP A 212 6.31 6.26 1.84
CA TRP A 212 6.12 7.64 1.45
C TRP A 212 6.08 8.58 2.66
N GLU A 213 7.12 9.39 2.78
CA GLU A 213 7.16 10.54 3.67
C GLU A 213 6.37 11.69 3.05
N VAL A 214 5.39 12.25 3.77
CA VAL A 214 4.69 13.46 3.32
C VAL A 214 5.63 14.64 3.48
N MET A 215 5.82 15.42 2.42
CA MET A 215 6.70 16.58 2.41
C MET A 215 5.95 17.84 1.97
N THR A 216 6.56 19.00 2.17
CA THR A 216 6.21 20.20 1.41
C THR A 216 6.80 20.14 -0.01
N ALA A 217 6.26 20.96 -0.92
CA ALA A 217 6.83 21.08 -2.27
C ALA A 217 8.31 21.49 -2.24
N GLU A 218 8.69 22.41 -1.34
CA GLU A 218 10.07 22.90 -1.22
C GLU A 218 11.02 21.82 -0.73
N GLU A 219 10.63 21.06 0.31
CA GLU A 219 11.43 19.95 0.82
C GLU A 219 11.62 18.85 -0.23
N LEU A 220 10.56 18.49 -0.97
CA LEU A 220 10.63 17.48 -2.00
C LEU A 220 11.55 17.92 -3.14
N GLN A 221 11.39 19.15 -3.65
CA GLN A 221 12.26 19.73 -4.68
C GLN A 221 13.73 19.78 -4.24
N ASN A 222 14.01 20.15 -2.99
CA ASN A 222 15.36 20.14 -2.43
C ASN A 222 15.94 18.72 -2.32
N THR A 223 15.09 17.73 -2.03
CA THR A 223 15.51 16.32 -1.87
C THR A 223 15.89 15.70 -3.22
N ILE A 224 15.06 15.91 -4.25
CA ILE A 224 15.33 15.33 -5.58
C ILE A 224 16.23 16.22 -6.46
N GLY A 225 16.41 17.50 -6.11
CA GLY A 225 17.25 18.44 -6.85
C GLY A 225 16.64 18.94 -8.15
N ILE A 226 15.31 18.89 -8.29
CA ILE A 226 14.58 19.46 -9.44
C ILE A 226 13.49 20.42 -8.97
N MET A 227 13.16 21.39 -9.83
CA MET A 227 12.02 22.27 -9.62
C MET A 227 10.78 21.68 -10.28
N PHE A 228 9.66 21.69 -9.57
CA PHE A 228 8.35 21.39 -10.12
C PHE A 228 7.27 22.07 -9.29
N HIS A 229 6.10 22.29 -9.89
CA HIS A 229 4.99 22.95 -9.21
C HIS A 229 3.65 22.36 -9.63
N ALA A 230 2.69 22.41 -8.71
CA ALA A 230 1.34 22.02 -9.02
C ALA A 230 0.73 23.04 -10.01
N PRO A 231 -0.10 22.59 -10.97
CA PRO A 231 -0.88 23.50 -11.81
C PRO A 231 -1.72 24.47 -10.98
N LYS A 232 -1.94 25.69 -11.48
CA LYS A 232 -2.66 26.75 -10.75
C LYS A 232 -4.08 26.34 -10.32
N ASP A 233 -4.74 25.52 -11.12
CA ASP A 233 -6.11 25.06 -10.91
C ASP A 233 -6.17 23.65 -10.27
N ALA A 234 -5.06 23.20 -9.68
CA ALA A 234 -4.98 21.93 -8.98
C ALA A 234 -5.57 22.03 -7.56
N ASP A 235 -6.45 21.09 -7.23
CA ASP A 235 -7.03 20.90 -5.91
C ASP A 235 -6.41 19.67 -5.23
N LYS A 236 -6.52 19.61 -3.89
CA LYS A 236 -6.04 18.48 -3.06
C LYS A 236 -4.61 18.02 -3.39
N VAL A 237 -3.69 18.98 -3.51
CA VAL A 237 -2.29 18.70 -3.83
C VAL A 237 -1.58 18.05 -2.63
N ALA A 238 -0.92 16.91 -2.86
CA ALA A 238 -0.10 16.21 -1.88
C ALA A 238 1.28 15.89 -2.46
N TYR A 239 2.33 16.00 -1.64
CA TYR A 239 3.71 15.71 -2.02
C TYR A 239 4.26 14.61 -1.14
N ARG A 240 4.94 13.64 -1.76
CA ARG A 240 5.41 12.43 -1.09
C ARG A 240 6.79 12.02 -1.57
N TRP A 241 7.60 11.48 -0.66
CA TRP A 241 8.95 10.99 -0.93
C TRP A 241 9.09 9.53 -0.54
N PHE A 242 9.49 8.69 -1.48
CA PHE A 242 9.86 7.31 -1.19
C PHE A 242 11.37 7.15 -1.24
N ALA A 243 11.99 7.21 -0.05
CA ALA A 243 13.44 7.22 0.11
C ALA A 243 14.14 6.01 -0.51
N ALA A 244 13.60 4.79 -0.33
CA ALA A 244 14.25 3.57 -0.80
C ALA A 244 14.32 3.48 -2.34
N ALA A 245 13.36 4.08 -3.04
CA ALA A 245 13.32 4.13 -4.51
C ALA A 245 13.89 5.44 -5.08
N SER A 246 14.24 6.41 -4.22
CA SER A 246 14.56 7.77 -4.63
C SER A 246 13.47 8.41 -5.50
N LEU A 247 12.20 8.18 -5.15
CA LEU A 247 11.04 8.52 -5.96
C LEU A 247 10.26 9.66 -5.32
N ALA A 248 10.19 10.79 -6.02
CA ALA A 248 9.34 11.91 -5.65
C ALA A 248 7.97 11.76 -6.31
N GLU A 249 6.92 12.16 -5.61
CA GLU A 249 5.56 12.14 -6.12
C GLU A 249 4.77 13.39 -5.73
N MET A 250 3.97 13.89 -6.66
CA MET A 250 2.96 14.91 -6.45
C MET A 250 1.62 14.38 -6.96
N GLN A 251 0.64 14.28 -6.08
CA GLN A 251 -0.74 13.95 -6.44
C GLN A 251 -1.60 15.19 -6.39
N PHE A 252 -2.56 15.31 -7.30
CA PHE A 252 -3.51 16.41 -7.32
C PHE A 252 -4.75 16.07 -8.13
N ILE A 253 -5.85 16.76 -7.87
CA ILE A 253 -7.09 16.67 -8.64
C ILE A 253 -7.19 17.90 -9.53
N MET A 254 -7.51 17.74 -10.80
CA MET A 254 -7.74 18.86 -11.71
C MET A 254 -8.78 18.46 -12.76
N ASN A 255 -9.78 19.31 -13.00
CA ASN A 255 -10.83 19.06 -14.00
C ASN A 255 -11.54 17.69 -13.87
N GLY A 256 -11.66 17.15 -12.65
CA GLY A 256 -12.30 15.86 -12.38
C GLY A 256 -11.44 14.63 -12.67
N GLY A 257 -10.15 14.79 -12.97
CA GLY A 257 -9.19 13.70 -13.07
C GLY A 257 -8.23 13.67 -11.87
N ASP A 258 -7.80 12.45 -11.51
CA ASP A 258 -6.80 12.20 -10.48
C ASP A 258 -5.41 12.10 -11.13
N TYR A 259 -4.55 13.08 -10.86
CA TYR A 259 -3.21 13.17 -11.44
C TYR A 259 -2.15 12.68 -10.46
N THR A 260 -1.16 11.99 -11.01
CA THR A 260 0.06 11.59 -10.29
C THR A 260 1.27 11.96 -11.12
N PHE A 261 2.04 12.95 -10.66
CA PHE A 261 3.36 13.27 -11.18
C PHE A 261 4.42 12.54 -10.36
N ARG A 262 5.42 11.97 -11.03
CA ARG A 262 6.59 11.36 -10.39
C ARG A 262 7.88 11.79 -11.06
N ALA A 263 8.94 11.81 -10.26
CA ALA A 263 10.29 12.05 -10.72
C ALA A 263 11.26 11.12 -9.98
N GLN A 264 12.21 10.55 -10.72
CA GLN A 264 13.19 9.60 -10.19
C GLN A 264 14.54 9.76 -10.90
N PRO A 265 15.66 9.86 -10.17
CA PRO A 265 16.98 9.73 -10.78
C PRO A 265 17.15 8.34 -11.38
N VAL A 266 17.55 8.29 -12.65
CA VAL A 266 17.77 7.03 -13.36
C VAL A 266 19.12 7.07 -14.08
N ALA A 267 19.83 5.94 -14.07
CA ALA A 267 20.97 5.72 -14.95
C ALA A 267 20.47 4.92 -16.15
N LEU A 268 20.26 5.60 -17.29
CA LEU A 268 19.74 4.96 -18.49
C LEU A 268 20.86 4.63 -19.48
N ASP A 269 20.75 3.45 -20.11
CA ASP A 269 21.41 3.20 -21.38
C ASP A 269 20.72 3.98 -22.51
N VAL A 270 21.45 4.26 -23.59
CA VAL A 270 20.95 5.08 -24.71
C VAL A 270 19.70 4.45 -25.32
N GLY A 271 18.55 5.12 -25.17
CA GLY A 271 17.27 4.74 -25.77
C GLY A 271 16.28 4.05 -24.84
N GLU A 272 16.61 3.88 -23.56
CA GLU A 272 15.67 3.37 -22.55
C GLU A 272 14.75 4.47 -22.01
N MET A 273 13.54 4.08 -21.60
CA MET A 273 12.55 4.98 -20.98
C MET A 273 11.72 4.18 -19.97
N PRO A 274 12.24 3.96 -18.74
CA PRO A 274 11.56 3.14 -17.74
C PRO A 274 10.26 3.81 -17.30
N ASP A 275 9.21 3.02 -17.13
CA ASP A 275 7.94 3.51 -16.63
C ASP A 275 7.98 3.62 -15.10
N ILE A 276 8.00 4.86 -14.60
CA ILE A 276 7.99 5.17 -13.17
C ILE A 276 6.60 5.58 -12.65
N SER A 277 5.57 5.52 -13.51
CA SER A 277 4.21 5.97 -13.16
C SER A 277 3.59 5.18 -12.01
N GLY A 278 4.07 3.96 -11.77
CA GLY A 278 3.47 3.01 -10.83
C GLY A 278 2.14 2.44 -11.30
N LEU A 279 1.83 2.60 -12.59
CA LEU A 279 0.63 2.08 -13.21
C LEU A 279 0.98 0.84 -14.02
N TYR A 280 0.20 -0.22 -13.81
CA TYR A 280 0.43 -1.53 -14.41
C TYR A 280 -0.64 -1.81 -15.46
N PHE A 281 -0.61 -1.08 -16.58
CA PHE A 281 -1.51 -1.27 -17.70
C PHE A 281 -0.80 -1.86 -18.93
N THR A 282 -1.57 -2.58 -19.74
CA THR A 282 -1.21 -2.78 -21.14
C THR A 282 -1.56 -1.49 -21.90
N TRP A 283 -0.54 -0.71 -22.24
CA TRP A 283 -0.72 0.57 -22.89
C TRP A 283 -1.07 0.40 -24.37
N GLU A 284 -2.18 0.99 -24.76
CA GLU A 284 -2.61 1.20 -26.13
C GLU A 284 -2.06 2.53 -26.67
N ASN A 285 -1.90 2.61 -27.99
CA ASN A 285 -1.54 3.84 -28.71
C ASN A 285 -0.29 4.55 -28.14
N GLN A 286 0.78 3.80 -27.92
CA GLN A 286 2.05 4.40 -27.50
C GLN A 286 2.68 5.20 -28.64
N GLU A 287 2.83 6.50 -28.44
CA GLU A 287 3.37 7.41 -29.45
C GLU A 287 4.52 8.26 -28.87
N PRO A 288 5.58 8.52 -29.66
CA PRO A 288 6.62 9.47 -29.25
C PRO A 288 6.02 10.85 -29.02
N GLU A 289 6.43 11.49 -27.93
CA GLU A 289 5.95 12.82 -27.54
C GLU A 289 7.14 13.71 -27.15
N THR A 290 6.93 15.02 -27.04
CA THR A 290 7.90 15.97 -26.49
C THR A 290 7.32 16.69 -25.28
N VAL A 291 8.05 16.69 -24.17
CA VAL A 291 7.70 17.45 -22.97
C VAL A 291 8.85 18.37 -22.62
N ALA A 292 8.64 19.68 -22.64
CA ALA A 292 9.62 20.69 -22.26
C ALA A 292 10.93 20.59 -23.08
N GLY A 293 10.84 20.14 -24.34
CA GLY A 293 11.98 19.92 -25.22
C GLY A 293 12.72 18.59 -25.02
N PHE A 294 12.24 17.72 -24.13
CA PHE A 294 12.78 16.39 -23.90
C PHE A 294 11.96 15.31 -24.61
N ASN A 295 12.65 14.24 -25.03
CA ASN A 295 12.01 13.08 -25.62
C ASN A 295 11.11 12.40 -24.59
N GLY A 296 9.88 12.12 -24.98
CA GLY A 296 8.89 11.44 -24.17
C GLY A 296 8.10 10.37 -24.94
N LEU A 297 7.23 9.71 -24.21
CA LEU A 297 6.36 8.64 -24.69
C LEU A 297 5.00 8.78 -23.99
N ILE A 298 3.95 9.02 -24.78
CA ILE A 298 2.57 9.02 -24.29
C ILE A 298 1.93 7.65 -24.51
N GLY A 299 1.03 7.25 -23.62
CA GLY A 299 0.27 6.02 -23.76
C GLY A 299 -1.07 6.11 -23.03
N GLN A 300 -2.06 5.38 -23.54
CA GLN A 300 -3.40 5.33 -22.97
C GLN A 300 -3.79 3.91 -22.60
N ALA A 301 -4.67 3.76 -21.63
CA ALA A 301 -5.28 2.48 -21.27
C ALA A 301 -6.71 2.72 -20.77
N LYS A 302 -7.45 1.63 -20.61
CA LYS A 302 -8.78 1.63 -19.99
C LYS A 302 -8.76 0.79 -18.72
N THR A 303 -9.44 1.26 -17.68
CA THR A 303 -9.73 0.45 -16.50
C THR A 303 -10.83 -0.56 -16.79
N GLU A 304 -11.02 -1.54 -15.91
CA GLU A 304 -12.15 -2.48 -16.00
C GLU A 304 -13.52 -1.79 -15.88
N THR A 305 -13.58 -0.63 -15.21
CA THR A 305 -14.76 0.21 -15.05
C THR A 305 -15.04 1.09 -16.28
N GLY A 306 -14.12 1.14 -17.24
CA GLY A 306 -14.23 1.92 -18.48
C GLY A 306 -13.65 3.34 -18.39
N ASP A 307 -13.05 3.71 -17.26
CA ASP A 307 -12.34 4.96 -17.10
C ASP A 307 -11.06 4.97 -17.96
N THR A 308 -10.63 6.16 -18.35
CA THR A 308 -9.42 6.34 -19.16
C THR A 308 -8.24 6.65 -18.28
N VAL A 309 -7.14 5.95 -18.55
CA VAL A 309 -5.83 6.24 -17.98
C VAL A 309 -4.95 6.75 -19.11
N GLU A 310 -4.35 7.91 -18.91
CA GLU A 310 -3.34 8.43 -19.82
C GLU A 310 -2.06 8.75 -19.05
N ARG A 311 -0.92 8.46 -19.66
CA ARG A 311 0.40 8.66 -19.05
C ARG A 311 1.38 9.16 -20.07
N VAL A 312 2.12 10.21 -19.72
CA VAL A 312 3.29 10.67 -20.45
C VAL A 312 4.55 10.45 -19.62
N LEU A 313 5.56 9.87 -20.25
CA LEU A 313 6.91 9.67 -19.73
C LEU A 313 7.86 10.64 -20.44
N TRP A 314 8.85 11.19 -19.75
CA TRP A 314 9.94 11.91 -20.42
C TRP A 314 11.22 11.88 -19.59
N TYR A 315 12.36 11.96 -20.28
CA TYR A 315 13.67 11.92 -19.65
C TYR A 315 14.42 13.24 -19.85
N ASP A 316 14.68 13.94 -18.75
CA ASP A 316 15.55 15.12 -18.76
C ASP A 316 17.01 14.67 -18.73
N ASN A 317 17.64 14.67 -19.91
CA ASN A 317 19.05 14.30 -20.06
C ASN A 317 20.04 15.33 -19.48
N THR A 318 19.58 16.52 -19.07
CA THR A 318 20.40 17.54 -18.42
C THR A 318 20.58 17.23 -16.95
N THR A 319 19.50 16.76 -16.30
CA THR A 319 19.47 16.44 -14.86
C THR A 319 19.62 14.95 -14.56
N GLY A 320 19.40 14.07 -15.54
CA GLY A 320 19.41 12.62 -15.35
C GLY A 320 18.16 12.10 -14.65
N ILE A 321 17.04 12.82 -14.77
CA ILE A 321 15.79 12.51 -14.09
C ILE A 321 14.77 11.96 -15.09
N MET A 322 14.20 10.81 -14.74
CA MET A 322 13.01 10.29 -15.37
C MET A 322 11.78 10.93 -14.73
N HIS A 323 10.82 11.31 -15.57
CA HIS A 323 9.55 11.86 -15.12
C HIS A 323 8.39 11.06 -15.68
N SER A 324 7.29 11.05 -14.93
CA SER A 324 5.99 10.62 -15.42
C SER A 324 4.91 11.56 -14.94
N LEU A 325 3.91 11.81 -15.78
CA LEU A 325 2.62 12.35 -15.37
C LEU A 325 1.56 11.36 -15.84
N ALA A 326 0.69 10.93 -14.94
CA ALA A 326 -0.45 10.11 -15.26
C ALA A 326 -1.74 10.75 -14.76
N VAL A 327 -2.84 10.45 -15.43
CA VAL A 327 -4.20 10.83 -15.04
C VAL A 327 -5.12 9.62 -15.12
N LEU A 328 -5.99 9.48 -14.14
CA LEU A 328 -7.18 8.62 -14.19
C LEU A 328 -8.41 9.54 -14.24
N ALA A 329 -9.24 9.38 -15.26
CA ALA A 329 -10.49 10.14 -15.39
C ALA A 329 -11.53 9.35 -16.18
N HIS A 330 -12.82 9.64 -15.94
CA HIS A 330 -13.91 9.03 -16.72
C HIS A 330 -13.74 9.30 -18.22
N ASP A 331 -13.31 10.51 -18.57
CA ASP A 331 -13.02 10.92 -19.93
C ASP A 331 -11.82 11.87 -19.94
N VAL A 332 -10.91 11.67 -20.90
CA VAL A 332 -9.73 12.52 -21.14
C VAL A 332 -9.79 13.19 -22.52
N ASP A 333 -10.93 13.11 -23.23
CA ASP A 333 -11.09 13.71 -24.55
C ASP A 333 -10.77 15.22 -24.53
N GLY A 334 -9.78 15.61 -25.33
CA GLY A 334 -9.31 16.99 -25.45
C GLY A 334 -8.29 17.43 -24.38
N LEU A 335 -7.87 16.52 -23.50
CA LEU A 335 -6.72 16.73 -22.62
C LEU A 335 -5.43 16.65 -23.44
N ASP A 336 -4.55 17.64 -23.21
CA ASP A 336 -3.16 17.59 -23.68
C ASP A 336 -2.28 17.36 -22.45
N LEU A 337 -2.02 16.08 -22.16
CA LEU A 337 -1.28 15.69 -20.96
C LEU A 337 0.18 16.15 -21.03
N ALA A 338 0.78 16.25 -22.22
CA ALA A 338 2.12 16.79 -22.41
C ALA A 338 2.16 18.27 -22.03
N ALA A 339 1.18 19.08 -22.46
CA ALA A 339 1.09 20.49 -22.07
C ALA A 339 0.86 20.69 -20.56
N VAL A 340 0.18 19.75 -19.88
CA VAL A 340 0.07 19.76 -18.41
C VAL A 340 1.43 19.43 -17.78
N ALA A 341 2.12 18.40 -18.28
CA ALA A 341 3.44 18.01 -17.81
C ALA A 341 4.47 19.15 -17.97
N GLU A 342 4.44 19.87 -19.09
CA GLU A 342 5.29 21.05 -19.32
C GLU A 342 5.07 22.13 -18.27
N LYS A 343 3.80 22.43 -17.95
CA LYS A 343 3.46 23.38 -16.90
C LYS A 343 3.90 22.94 -15.51
N ILE A 344 4.20 21.66 -15.27
CA ILE A 344 4.69 21.22 -13.97
C ILE A 344 6.19 21.52 -13.82
N VAL A 345 6.97 21.33 -14.89
CA VAL A 345 8.45 21.37 -14.82
C VAL A 345 9.08 22.65 -15.37
N LEU A 346 8.36 23.44 -16.17
CA LEU A 346 8.85 24.74 -16.63
C LEU A 346 8.65 25.83 -15.58
N PRO A 347 9.47 26.88 -15.52
CA PRO A 347 9.20 28.01 -14.63
C PRO A 347 7.83 28.63 -14.95
N ALA A 348 7.05 28.96 -13.91
CA ALA A 348 5.82 29.72 -14.09
C ALA A 348 6.13 31.05 -14.81
N VAL A 349 5.56 31.24 -16.00
CA VAL A 349 5.64 32.51 -16.72
C VAL A 349 4.67 33.47 -16.03
N GLU A 350 5.20 34.54 -15.42
CA GLU A 350 4.39 35.60 -14.78
C GLU A 350 3.38 36.27 -15.73
#